data_AF-A0A940FIZ1-F1
#
_entry.id   AF-A0A940FIZ1-F1
#
_cell.length_a   1.000
_cell.length_b   1.000
_cell.length_c   1.000
_cell.angle_alpha   90.00
_cell.angle_beta   90.00
_cell.angle_gamma   90.00
#
_symmetry.space_group_name_H-M   'P 1'
#
loop_
_entity.id
_entity.type
_entity.pdbx_description
1 polymer ?
#
loop_
_entity_poly.entity_id
_entity_poly.type
_entity_poly.pdbx_seq_one_letter_code
_entity_poly.pdbx_strand_id
1 'polypeptide(L)'
;MALPKEPRQKMINIMYLVLTALLALNVSAEILNAFKTVDDSLTSTNKTIANSTSTILKSLEDKMGDPTSMVKAKIWYPKAQQAQQVSNEMYDYIQSLRTRILKEAGFNPNAENKFDSSFKLDNLDIATRIMVEEKEGPKLRARLEKYKNDLLAIDPAIASEF
;
A
#
# COMPACT_ATOMS: atom_id res chain seq x y z
N MET A 1 -51.11 -28.14 -5.60
CA MET A 1 -50.09 -29.16 -5.30
C MET A 1 -49.02 -29.05 -6.37
N ALA A 2 -47.82 -28.55 -6.04
CA ALA A 2 -46.77 -28.36 -7.03
C ALA A 2 -46.24 -29.74 -7.49
N LEU A 3 -46.25 -29.98 -8.80
CA LEU A 3 -45.71 -31.20 -9.41
C LEU A 3 -44.23 -31.38 -9.00
N PRO A 4 -43.79 -32.59 -8.62
CA PRO A 4 -42.41 -32.81 -8.20
C PRO A 4 -41.46 -32.44 -9.33
N LYS A 5 -40.48 -31.56 -9.09
CA LYS A 5 -39.40 -31.32 -10.06
C LYS A 5 -38.72 -32.67 -10.36
N GLU A 6 -38.78 -33.08 -11.63
CA GLU A 6 -38.13 -34.29 -12.16
C GLU A 6 -36.71 -34.44 -11.60
N PRO A 7 -36.30 -35.62 -11.11
CA PRO A 7 -34.98 -35.85 -10.51
C PRO A 7 -33.81 -35.36 -11.38
N ARG A 8 -33.96 -35.44 -12.71
CA ARG A 8 -33.01 -34.90 -13.68
C ARG A 8 -32.84 -33.38 -13.59
N GLN A 9 -33.93 -32.63 -13.40
CA GLN A 9 -33.86 -31.17 -13.25
C GLN A 9 -33.18 -30.78 -11.93
N LYS A 10 -33.35 -31.57 -10.88
CA LYS A 10 -32.60 -31.37 -9.61
C LYS A 10 -31.10 -31.59 -9.82
N MET A 11 -30.71 -32.63 -10.55
CA MET A 11 -29.30 -32.89 -10.88
C MET A 11 -28.70 -31.77 -11.72
N ILE A 12 -29.42 -31.28 -12.74
CA ILE A 12 -28.97 -30.15 -13.58
C ILE A 12 -28.81 -28.89 -12.73
N ASN A 13 -29.76 -28.58 -11.86
CA ASN A 13 -29.68 -27.40 -10.99
C ASN A 13 -28.51 -27.49 -10.00
N ILE A 14 -28.23 -28.68 -9.44
CA ILE A 14 -27.07 -28.89 -8.57
C ILE A 14 -25.77 -28.74 -9.37
N MET A 15 -25.72 -29.25 -10.60
CA MET A 15 -24.55 -29.12 -11.47
C MET A 15 -24.25 -27.66 -11.81
N TYR A 16 -25.27 -26.86 -12.10
CA TYR A 16 -25.11 -25.41 -12.30
C TYR A 16 -24.61 -24.71 -11.04
N LEU A 17 -25.16 -25.04 -9.87
CA LEU A 17 -24.69 -24.46 -8.60
C LEU A 17 -23.22 -24.82 -8.31
N VAL A 18 -22.84 -26.08 -8.56
CA VAL A 18 -21.45 -26.53 -8.40
C VAL A 18 -20.54 -25.84 -9.42
N LEU A 19 -20.95 -25.74 -10.68
CA LEU A 19 -20.17 -25.06 -11.73
C LEU A 19 -20.01 -23.56 -11.44
N THR A 20 -21.07 -22.88 -11.01
CA THR A 20 -21.02 -21.47 -10.60
C THR A 20 -20.14 -21.28 -9.37
N ALA A 21 -20.20 -22.19 -8.39
CA ALA A 21 -19.29 -22.17 -7.24
C ALA A 21 -17.83 -22.41 -7.65
N LEU A 22 -17.57 -23.34 -8.58
CA LEU A 22 -16.23 -23.58 -9.13
C LEU A 22 -15.69 -22.40 -9.94
N LEU A 23 -16.56 -21.71 -10.70
CA LEU A 23 -16.20 -20.47 -11.40
C LEU A 23 -15.90 -19.34 -10.40
N ALA A 24 -16.72 -19.18 -9.36
CA ALA A 24 -16.50 -18.18 -8.30
C ALA A 24 -15.22 -18.43 -7.50
N LEU A 25 -14.86 -19.71 -7.26
CA LEU A 25 -13.60 -20.09 -6.64
C LEU A 25 -12.36 -19.80 -7.50
N ASN A 26 -12.51 -19.77 -8.83
CA ASN A 26 -11.39 -19.50 -9.74
C ASN A 26 -11.25 -18.00 -10.08
N VAL A 27 -12.36 -17.25 -10.19
CA VAL A 27 -12.33 -15.79 -10.46
C VAL A 27 -11.65 -15.02 -9.33
N SER A 28 -11.78 -15.49 -8.07
CA SER A 28 -11.07 -14.90 -6.93
C SER A 28 -9.55 -14.99 -7.07
N ALA A 29 -9.01 -16.08 -7.62
CA ALA A 29 -7.57 -16.27 -7.80
C ALA A 29 -6.99 -15.36 -8.89
N GLU A 30 -7.71 -15.14 -9.99
CA GLU A 30 -7.28 -14.24 -11.07
C GLU A 30 -7.24 -12.77 -10.61
N ILE A 31 -8.26 -12.34 -9.86
CA ILE A 31 -8.32 -11.00 -9.25
C ILE A 31 -7.17 -10.81 -8.25
N LEU A 32 -6.88 -11.81 -7.41
CA LEU A 32 -5.75 -11.74 -6.46
C LEU A 32 -4.40 -11.66 -7.19
N ASN A 33 -4.23 -12.36 -8.30
CA ASN A 33 -3.02 -12.26 -9.12
C ASN A 33 -2.88 -10.87 -9.75
N ALA A 34 -3.97 -10.27 -10.23
CA ALA A 34 -3.94 -8.89 -10.72
C ALA A 34 -3.53 -7.90 -9.62
N PHE A 35 -4.03 -8.05 -8.40
CA PHE A 35 -3.61 -7.23 -7.26
C PHE A 35 -2.12 -7.41 -6.91
N LYS A 36 -1.56 -8.63 -7.01
CA LYS A 36 -0.12 -8.85 -6.84
C LYS A 36 0.68 -8.11 -7.91
N THR A 37 0.28 -8.19 -9.17
CA THR A 37 0.96 -7.47 -10.26
C THR A 37 0.94 -5.96 -10.03
N VAL A 38 -0.17 -5.42 -9.54
CA VAL A 38 -0.27 -4.00 -9.15
C VAL A 38 0.67 -3.67 -8.00
N ASP A 39 0.71 -4.50 -6.94
CA ASP A 39 1.61 -4.30 -5.79
C ASP A 39 3.10 -4.35 -6.20
N ASP A 40 3.48 -5.30 -7.07
CA ASP A 40 4.83 -5.41 -7.62
C ASP A 40 5.22 -4.17 -8.44
N SER A 41 4.29 -3.69 -9.27
CA SER A 41 4.47 -2.47 -10.06
C SER A 41 4.67 -1.25 -9.16
N LEU A 42 3.79 -1.05 -8.17
CA LEU A 42 3.91 0.04 -7.19
C LEU A 42 5.21 -0.05 -6.38
N THR A 43 5.61 -1.25 -5.97
CA THR A 43 6.86 -1.47 -5.25
C THR A 43 8.07 -1.12 -6.11
N SER A 44 8.05 -1.47 -7.40
CA SER A 44 9.10 -1.07 -8.36
C SER A 44 9.15 0.45 -8.54
N THR A 45 8.00 1.09 -8.74
CA THR A 45 7.91 2.56 -8.85
C THR A 45 8.43 3.25 -7.59
N ASN A 46 8.07 2.77 -6.40
CA ASN A 46 8.56 3.31 -5.13
C ASN A 46 10.09 3.26 -5.05
N LYS A 47 10.73 2.17 -5.48
CA LYS A 47 12.21 2.06 -5.53
C LYS A 47 12.81 3.06 -6.50
N THR A 48 12.23 3.22 -7.68
CA THR A 48 12.70 4.19 -8.68
C THR A 48 12.58 5.62 -8.16
N ILE A 49 11.45 5.97 -7.52
CA ILE A 49 11.24 7.29 -6.91
C ILE A 49 12.26 7.51 -5.79
N ALA A 50 12.43 6.55 -4.88
CA ALA A 50 13.40 6.65 -3.79
C ALA A 50 14.83 6.91 -4.30
N ASN A 51 15.26 6.19 -5.33
CA ASN A 51 16.56 6.42 -5.97
C ASN A 51 16.66 7.82 -6.58
N SER A 52 15.63 8.26 -7.31
CA SER A 52 15.60 9.59 -7.91
C SER A 52 15.65 10.69 -6.86
N THR A 53 14.86 10.58 -5.78
CA THR A 53 14.88 11.51 -4.64
C THR A 53 16.26 11.54 -3.98
N SER A 54 16.90 10.40 -3.77
CA SER A 54 18.26 10.33 -3.23
C SER A 54 19.27 11.04 -4.13
N THR A 55 19.17 10.88 -5.46
CA THR A 55 20.04 11.57 -6.42
C THR A 55 19.82 13.08 -6.39
N ILE A 56 18.57 13.54 -6.30
CA ILE A 56 18.23 14.96 -6.24
C ILE A 56 18.77 15.60 -4.95
N LEU A 57 18.56 14.94 -3.81
CA LEU A 57 19.07 15.43 -2.52
C LEU A 57 20.59 15.49 -2.49
N LYS A 58 21.27 14.48 -3.03
CA LYS A 58 22.73 14.49 -3.18
C LYS A 58 23.20 15.63 -4.08
N SER A 59 22.54 15.86 -5.21
CA SER A 59 22.85 17.00 -6.09
C SER A 59 22.64 18.35 -5.38
N LEU A 60 21.64 18.46 -4.51
CA LEU A 60 21.40 19.65 -3.71
C LEU A 60 22.49 19.85 -2.65
N GLU A 61 22.98 18.76 -2.06
CA GLU A 61 24.12 18.76 -1.14
C GLU A 61 25.41 19.20 -1.86
N ASP A 62 25.71 18.65 -3.03
CA ASP A 62 26.88 19.02 -3.84
C ASP A 62 26.87 20.52 -4.20
N LYS A 63 25.69 21.09 -4.47
CA LYS A 63 25.49 22.53 -4.74
C LYS A 63 25.78 23.42 -3.53
N MET A 64 25.90 22.88 -2.33
CA MET A 64 26.41 23.65 -1.19
C MET A 64 27.90 23.97 -1.32
N GLY A 65 28.66 23.20 -2.11
CA GLY A 65 30.09 23.40 -2.35
C GLY A 65 30.43 24.41 -3.46
N ASP A 66 29.47 24.76 -4.31
CA ASP A 66 29.66 25.68 -5.43
C ASP A 66 29.33 27.13 -5.02
N PRO A 67 30.27 28.09 -5.11
CA PRO A 67 30.06 29.48 -4.71
C PRO A 67 28.85 30.16 -5.35
N THR A 68 28.47 29.76 -6.57
CA THR A 68 27.37 30.38 -7.32
C THR A 68 25.99 29.92 -6.87
N SER A 69 25.88 28.68 -6.38
CA SER A 69 24.61 28.05 -6.00
C SER A 69 24.46 27.88 -4.48
N MET A 70 25.53 28.06 -3.71
CA MET A 70 25.59 27.92 -2.25
C MET A 70 24.53 28.74 -1.51
N VAL A 71 24.26 29.98 -1.93
CA VAL A 71 23.27 30.86 -1.26
C VAL A 71 21.87 30.25 -1.32
N LYS A 72 21.48 29.71 -2.48
CA LYS A 72 20.19 29.06 -2.65
C LYS A 72 20.18 27.67 -2.00
N ALA A 73 21.27 26.91 -2.13
CA ALA A 73 21.39 25.60 -1.52
C ALA A 73 21.25 25.65 0.01
N LYS A 74 21.85 26.64 0.68
CA LYS A 74 21.70 26.84 2.14
C LYS A 74 20.26 27.11 2.59
N ILE A 75 19.42 27.67 1.72
CA ILE A 75 17.99 27.92 2.03
C ILE A 75 17.16 26.65 1.82
N TRP A 76 17.38 25.95 0.71
CA TRP A 76 16.54 24.83 0.29
C TRP A 76 16.94 23.48 0.86
N TYR A 77 18.23 23.26 1.12
CA TYR A 77 18.73 21.99 1.67
C TYR A 77 18.10 21.61 3.02
N PRO A 78 18.09 22.48 4.05
CA PRO A 78 17.47 22.11 5.33
C PRO A 78 15.96 21.84 5.20
N LYS A 79 15.27 22.57 4.32
CA LYS A 79 13.84 22.36 4.02
C LYS A 79 13.61 21.01 3.34
N ALA A 80 14.46 20.65 2.38
CA ALA A 80 14.40 19.36 1.71
C ALA A 80 14.69 18.18 2.66
N GLN A 81 15.64 18.35 3.60
CA GLN A 81 15.91 17.36 4.64
C GLN A 81 14.71 17.19 5.58
N GLN A 82 14.08 18.29 6.01
CA GLN A 82 12.87 18.25 6.83
C GLN A 82 11.73 17.52 6.11
N ALA A 83 11.51 17.82 4.83
CA ALA A 83 10.49 17.15 4.01
C ALA A 83 10.78 15.65 3.87
N GLN A 84 12.05 15.28 3.66
CA GLN A 84 12.47 13.88 3.58
C GLN A 84 12.19 13.15 4.91
N GLN A 85 12.56 13.75 6.04
CA GLN A 85 12.34 13.14 7.35
C GLN A 85 10.85 12.87 7.60
N VAL A 86 10.00 13.88 7.43
CA VAL A 86 8.55 13.78 7.63
C VAL A 86 7.93 12.74 6.68
N SER A 87 8.43 12.66 5.45
CA SER A 87 7.99 11.65 4.46
C SER A 87 8.40 10.23 4.85
N ASN A 88 9.64 10.04 5.33
CA ASN A 88 10.13 8.74 5.78
C ASN A 88 9.35 8.23 7.00
N GLU A 89 9.08 9.09 7.98
CA GLU A 89 8.28 8.73 9.16
C GLU A 89 6.87 8.25 8.78
N MET A 90 6.23 8.94 7.82
CA MET A 90 4.91 8.55 7.32
C MET A 90 4.96 7.24 6.51
N TYR A 91 5.98 7.09 5.65
CA TYR A 91 6.20 5.89 4.87
C TYR A 91 6.42 4.67 5.77
N ASP A 92 7.29 4.77 6.77
CA ASP A 92 7.60 3.70 7.71
C ASP A 92 6.36 3.28 8.51
N TYR A 93 5.53 4.25 8.91
CA TYR A 93 4.26 3.93 9.56
C TYR A 93 3.32 3.12 8.64
N ILE A 94 3.18 3.51 7.38
CA ILE A 94 2.37 2.76 6.40
C ILE A 94 2.96 1.35 6.18
N GLN A 95 4.28 1.23 6.04
CA GLN A 95 4.93 -0.08 5.92
C GLN A 95 4.68 -0.94 7.16
N SER A 96 4.73 -0.37 8.36
CA SER A 96 4.47 -1.11 9.59
C SER A 96 3.05 -1.68 9.64
N LEU A 97 2.05 -0.91 9.19
CA LEU A 97 0.67 -1.38 9.07
C LEU A 97 0.54 -2.48 8.02
N ARG A 98 1.17 -2.31 6.86
CA ARG A 98 1.20 -3.33 5.79
C ARG A 98 1.80 -4.64 6.30
N THR A 99 2.97 -4.58 6.93
CA THR A 99 3.64 -5.75 7.52
C THR A 99 2.79 -6.42 8.57
N ARG A 100 2.09 -5.64 9.40
CA ARG A 100 1.17 -6.17 10.40
C ARG A 100 0.01 -6.94 9.76
N ILE A 101 -0.65 -6.35 8.77
CA ILE A 101 -1.75 -7.01 8.02
C ILE A 101 -1.25 -8.31 7.39
N LEU A 102 -0.09 -8.27 6.71
CA LEU A 102 0.51 -9.45 6.09
C LEU A 102 0.81 -10.54 7.13
N LYS A 103 1.40 -10.17 8.27
CA LYS A 103 1.71 -11.11 9.37
C LYS A 103 0.45 -11.76 9.93
N GLU A 104 -0.63 -11.00 10.12
CA GLU A 104 -1.91 -11.54 10.59
C GLU A 104 -2.62 -12.41 9.53
N ALA A 105 -2.32 -12.19 8.24
CA ALA A 105 -2.70 -13.09 7.13
C ALA A 105 -1.84 -14.36 7.04
N GLY A 106 -0.84 -14.48 7.92
CA GLY A 106 0.06 -15.62 8.06
C GLY A 106 1.43 -15.41 7.40
N PHE A 107 1.67 -14.28 6.71
CA PHE A 107 2.88 -14.05 5.91
C PHE A 107 4.17 -14.31 6.72
N ASN A 108 4.97 -15.26 6.24
CA ASN A 108 6.28 -15.57 6.79
C ASN A 108 7.38 -15.13 5.82
N PRO A 109 8.16 -14.07 6.16
CA PRO A 109 9.22 -13.55 5.28
C PRO A 109 10.40 -14.53 5.09
N ASN A 110 10.51 -15.57 5.93
CA ASN A 110 11.58 -16.57 5.89
C ASN A 110 11.12 -17.91 5.29
N ALA A 111 9.91 -18.00 4.76
CA ALA A 111 9.47 -19.21 4.06
C ALA A 111 10.30 -19.41 2.78
N GLU A 112 10.85 -20.62 2.57
CA GLU A 112 11.64 -20.98 1.38
C GLU A 112 10.86 -20.74 0.08
N ASN A 113 9.53 -20.88 0.13
CA ASN A 113 8.62 -20.44 -0.92
C ASN A 113 8.00 -19.09 -0.58
N LYS A 114 8.56 -18.01 -1.15
CA LYS A 114 7.92 -16.67 -1.17
C LYS A 114 6.54 -16.66 -1.85
N PHE A 115 6.20 -17.75 -2.54
CA PHE A 115 4.94 -18.01 -3.24
C PHE A 115 4.11 -19.12 -2.60
N ASP A 116 4.34 -19.45 -1.32
CA ASP A 116 3.40 -20.35 -0.65
C ASP A 116 2.03 -19.66 -0.59
N SER A 117 1.07 -20.27 -1.29
CA SER A 117 -0.32 -19.82 -1.42
C SER A 117 -1.12 -20.04 -0.13
N SER A 118 -0.41 -20.14 1.00
CA SER A 118 -0.88 -20.47 2.35
C SER A 118 -1.37 -19.23 3.12
N PHE A 119 -1.04 -18.02 2.67
CA PHE A 119 -1.54 -16.80 3.31
C PHE A 119 -2.94 -16.47 2.81
N LYS A 120 -3.85 -16.21 3.75
CA LYS A 120 -5.27 -15.92 3.48
C LYS A 120 -5.43 -14.52 2.89
N LEU A 121 -4.93 -14.31 1.68
CA LEU A 121 -5.02 -13.04 0.94
C LEU A 121 -6.46 -12.67 0.59
N ASP A 122 -7.34 -13.67 0.54
CA ASP A 122 -8.78 -13.55 0.38
C ASP A 122 -9.52 -13.20 1.69
N ASN A 123 -8.84 -13.22 2.85
CA ASN A 123 -9.47 -12.93 4.13
C ASN A 123 -9.61 -11.42 4.37
N LEU A 124 -10.81 -10.91 4.08
CA LEU A 124 -11.20 -9.51 4.26
C LEU A 124 -11.33 -9.08 5.73
N ASP A 125 -11.45 -10.02 6.67
CA ASP A 125 -11.69 -9.72 8.08
C ASP A 125 -10.45 -9.12 8.76
N ILE A 126 -9.25 -9.48 8.29
CA ILE A 126 -7.98 -9.04 8.90
C ILE A 126 -7.82 -7.54 8.76
N ALA A 127 -8.03 -7.01 7.54
CA ALA A 127 -7.95 -5.58 7.28
C ALA A 127 -9.04 -4.82 8.06
N THR A 128 -10.26 -5.38 8.12
CA THR A 128 -11.38 -4.79 8.86
C THR A 128 -11.09 -4.71 10.36
N ARG A 129 -10.59 -5.79 10.96
CA ARG A 129 -10.21 -5.82 12.38
C ARG A 129 -9.15 -4.77 12.71
N ILE A 130 -8.04 -4.77 11.97
CA ILE A 130 -6.93 -3.83 12.26
C ILE A 130 -7.35 -2.38 12.01
N MET A 131 -7.96 -2.10 10.85
CA MET A 131 -8.20 -0.71 10.44
C MET A 131 -9.45 -0.11 11.10
N VAL A 132 -10.48 -0.90 11.36
CA VAL A 132 -11.77 -0.43 11.89
C VAL A 132 -11.89 -0.73 13.39
N GLU A 133 -11.79 -1.99 13.80
CA GLU A 133 -12.06 -2.39 15.19
C GLU A 133 -10.96 -1.89 16.14
N GLU A 134 -9.70 -2.04 15.75
CA GLU A 134 -8.54 -1.55 16.51
C GLU A 134 -8.22 -0.07 16.25
N LYS A 135 -8.99 0.57 15.37
CA LYS A 135 -8.92 2.00 15.06
C LYS A 135 -7.58 2.45 14.48
N GLU A 136 -6.84 1.59 13.78
CA GLU A 136 -5.65 2.03 13.02
C GLU A 136 -6.02 2.94 11.83
N GLY A 137 -7.22 2.81 11.26
CA GLY A 137 -7.71 3.70 10.20
C GLY A 137 -7.83 5.16 10.63
N PRO A 138 -8.56 5.49 11.72
CA PRO A 138 -8.58 6.84 12.29
C PRO A 138 -7.20 7.37 12.67
N LYS A 139 -6.31 6.52 13.24
CA LYS A 139 -4.92 6.91 13.55
C LYS A 139 -4.12 7.26 12.30
N LEU A 140 -4.25 6.44 11.25
CA LEU A 140 -3.62 6.67 9.96
C LEU A 140 -4.11 7.99 9.34
N ARG A 141 -5.42 8.24 9.38
CA ARG A 141 -5.99 9.50 8.91
C ARG A 141 -5.42 10.70 9.67
N ALA A 142 -5.40 10.66 11.00
CA ALA A 142 -4.86 11.74 11.81
C ALA A 142 -3.37 11.99 11.51
N ARG A 143 -2.60 10.93 11.29
CA ARG A 143 -1.19 11.03 10.88
C ARG A 143 -1.03 11.62 9.48
N LEU A 144 -1.90 11.28 8.52
CA LEU A 144 -1.90 11.86 7.18
C LEU A 144 -2.25 13.35 7.20
N GLU A 145 -3.23 13.75 8.02
CA GLU A 145 -3.59 15.16 8.22
C GLU A 145 -2.40 15.92 8.85
N LYS A 146 -1.74 15.31 9.85
CA LYS A 146 -0.51 15.86 10.43
C LYS A 146 0.61 15.98 9.39
N TYR A 147 0.86 14.92 8.62
CA TYR A 147 1.87 14.90 7.55
C TYR A 147 1.64 16.02 6.52
N LYS A 148 0.39 16.22 6.09
CA LYS A 148 0.03 17.33 5.21
C LYS A 148 0.38 18.68 5.86
N ASN A 149 -0.01 18.90 7.10
CA ASN A 149 0.25 20.16 7.79
C ASN A 149 1.75 20.40 8.02
N ASP A 150 2.48 19.36 8.41
CA ASP A 150 3.92 19.41 8.63
C ASP A 150 4.66 19.78 7.34
N LEU A 151 4.24 19.25 6.17
CA LEU A 151 4.80 19.62 4.87
C LEU A 151 4.47 21.06 4.46
N LEU A 152 3.22 21.50 4.63
CA LEU A 152 2.82 22.87 4.31
C LEU A 152 3.54 23.90 5.19
N ALA A 153 3.92 23.52 6.42
CA ALA A 153 4.65 24.37 7.34
C ALA A 153 6.15 24.53 7.00
N ILE A 154 6.70 23.74 6.08
CA ILE A 154 8.14 23.80 5.71
C ILE A 154 8.47 25.11 4.98
N ASP A 155 7.56 25.59 4.13
CA ASP A 155 7.74 26.84 3.40
C ASP A 155 6.41 27.56 3.18
N PRO A 156 6.28 28.85 3.58
CA PRO A 156 5.06 29.63 3.36
C PRO A 156 4.60 29.70 1.90
N ALA A 157 5.52 29.60 0.92
CA ALA A 157 5.17 29.57 -0.50
C ALA A 157 4.44 28.27 -0.87
N ILE A 158 4.75 27.15 -0.21
CA ILE A 158 4.03 25.89 -0.41
C ILE A 158 2.61 26.02 0.14
N ALA A 159 2.45 26.62 1.34
CA ALA A 159 1.13 26.86 1.92
C ALA A 159 0.24 27.80 1.09
N SER A 160 0.81 28.67 0.27
CA SER A 160 0.03 29.58 -0.60
C SER A 160 -0.50 28.94 -1.89
N GLU A 161 0.01 27.77 -2.28
CA GLU A 161 -0.41 27.06 -3.50
C GLU A 161 -1.47 25.98 -3.27
N PHE A 162 -1.75 25.60 -2.01
CA PHE A 162 -2.64 24.48 -1.63
C PHE A 162 -3.69 24.89 -0.60
#